data_AF-A0A945QD68-F1
#
_entry.id   AF-A0A945QD68-F1
#
_cell.length_a   1.000
_cell.length_b   1.000
_cell.length_c   1.000
_cell.angle_alpha   90.00
_cell.angle_beta   90.00
_cell.angle_gamma   90.00
#
_symmetry.space_group_name_H-M   'P 1'
#
loop_
_entity.id
_entity.type
_entity.pdbx_description
1 polymer ?
#
loop_
_entity_poly.entity_id
_entity_poly.type
_entity_poly.pdbx_seq_one_letter_code
_entity_poly.pdbx_strand_id
1 'polypeptide(L)'
;MNTRGNIPVSDAPHVTGAAFVYDDGVLKAEDVALTTLAEDVGTPFYCYSSIAMNRQFQTFSAAVNSALSPAPLVCFAVKSNSNQAVLETLAAQGAGADVVSGGELVRALAAGIRPEKIVFSGVGKTEAEMEAALESGINQINVESVEELVMLDGVATRLNHRAPVGLRVNPDVDAGTHEKISTGKAENKFGIDLPHAADVYARAAEMDGIE
;
A
#
# COMPACT_ATOMS: atom_id res chain seq x y z
N MET A 1 -25.16 39.48 0.94
CA MET A 1 -25.20 38.86 -0.41
C MET A 1 -24.07 37.87 -0.48
N ASN A 2 -24.39 36.58 -0.35
CA ASN A 2 -23.44 35.49 -0.15
C ASN A 2 -23.38 34.68 -1.45
N THR A 3 -22.33 34.83 -2.25
CA THR A 3 -22.13 34.06 -3.49
C THR A 3 -21.36 32.79 -3.17
N ARG A 4 -22.07 31.73 -2.79
CA ARG A 4 -21.51 30.37 -2.76
C ARG A 4 -21.36 29.89 -4.19
N GLY A 5 -20.11 29.70 -4.63
CA GLY A 5 -19.80 29.00 -5.87
C GLY A 5 -20.20 27.54 -5.74
N ASN A 6 -21.16 27.13 -6.57
CA ASN A 6 -21.53 25.73 -6.75
C ASN A 6 -20.39 25.06 -7.52
N ILE A 7 -19.70 24.10 -6.90
CA ILE A 7 -18.77 23.23 -7.63
C ILE A 7 -19.62 22.18 -8.36
N PRO A 8 -19.56 22.07 -9.69
CA PRO A 8 -20.34 21.08 -10.42
C PRO A 8 -19.79 19.68 -10.11
N VAL A 9 -20.68 18.80 -9.62
CA VAL A 9 -20.41 17.37 -9.47
C VAL A 9 -20.53 16.75 -10.87
N SER A 10 -19.49 16.07 -11.35
CA SER A 10 -19.45 15.52 -12.71
C SER A 10 -20.37 14.30 -12.87
N ASP A 11 -21.02 14.21 -14.04
CA ASP A 11 -21.87 13.10 -14.49
C ASP A 11 -21.08 11.83 -14.86
N ALA A 12 -20.39 11.24 -13.87
CA ALA A 12 -19.95 9.84 -13.92
C ALA A 12 -21.07 8.97 -13.33
N PRO A 13 -21.30 7.73 -13.82
CA PRO A 13 -22.45 6.92 -13.44
C PRO A 13 -22.58 6.80 -11.92
N HIS A 14 -23.65 7.40 -11.39
CA HIS A 14 -23.95 7.45 -9.97
C HIS A 14 -24.30 6.06 -9.44
N VAL A 15 -23.30 5.37 -8.90
CA VAL A 15 -23.51 4.27 -7.96
C VAL A 15 -23.78 4.91 -6.59
N THR A 16 -24.94 4.59 -6.02
CA THR A 16 -25.58 5.26 -4.89
C THR A 16 -24.75 5.27 -3.58
N GLY A 17 -24.77 6.43 -2.88
CA GLY A 17 -24.32 6.61 -1.49
C GLY A 17 -23.03 7.41 -1.31
N ALA A 18 -23.07 8.74 -1.38
CA ALA A 18 -21.91 9.54 -0.92
C ALA A 18 -21.72 9.33 0.58
N ALA A 19 -20.48 9.10 1.02
CA ALA A 19 -20.18 8.78 2.42
C ALA A 19 -20.26 10.00 3.36
N PHE A 20 -20.15 11.20 2.81
CA PHE A 20 -20.38 12.44 3.50
C PHE A 20 -21.45 13.21 2.74
N VAL A 21 -22.59 13.44 3.38
CA VAL A 21 -23.78 14.03 2.75
C VAL A 21 -24.39 15.08 3.65
N TYR A 22 -24.93 16.13 3.03
CA TYR A 22 -25.81 17.05 3.74
C TYR A 22 -27.22 16.46 3.79
N ASP A 23 -27.77 16.38 4.99
CA ASP A 23 -29.16 16.04 5.25
C ASP A 23 -29.76 17.15 6.12
N ASP A 24 -30.82 17.78 5.61
CA ASP A 24 -31.43 18.99 6.19
C ASP A 24 -30.43 20.07 6.63
N GLY A 25 -29.41 20.32 5.80
CA GLY A 25 -28.36 21.32 6.07
C GLY A 25 -27.29 20.90 7.08
N VAL A 26 -27.37 19.70 7.65
CA VAL A 26 -26.34 19.13 8.54
C VAL A 26 -25.46 18.17 7.77
N LEU A 27 -24.13 18.34 7.83
CA LEU A 27 -23.19 17.41 7.24
C LEU A 27 -23.10 16.15 8.10
N LYS A 28 -23.40 14.99 7.51
CA LYS A 28 -23.29 13.68 8.13
C LYS A 28 -22.12 12.89 7.53
N ALA A 29 -21.44 12.11 8.37
CA ALA A 29 -20.59 11.01 7.96
C ALA A 29 -21.41 9.72 8.09
N GLU A 30 -21.74 9.11 6.96
CA GLU A 30 -22.75 8.05 6.90
C GLU A 30 -24.05 8.54 7.56
N ASP A 31 -24.57 7.82 8.57
CA ASP A 31 -25.79 8.20 9.29
C ASP A 31 -25.55 9.10 10.52
N VAL A 32 -24.29 9.53 10.76
CA VAL A 32 -23.90 10.28 11.98
C VAL A 32 -23.65 11.76 11.67
N ALA A 33 -24.31 12.66 12.38
CA ALA A 33 -24.08 14.10 12.24
C ALA A 33 -22.69 14.51 12.73
N LEU A 34 -21.95 15.27 11.92
CA LEU A 34 -20.62 15.75 12.30
C LEU A 34 -20.68 16.75 13.47
N THR A 35 -21.80 17.42 13.69
CA THR A 35 -22.02 18.28 14.86
C THR A 35 -22.03 17.47 16.16
N THR A 36 -22.68 16.31 16.16
CA THR A 36 -22.67 15.38 17.31
C THR A 36 -21.27 14.86 17.57
N LEU A 37 -20.54 14.44 16.53
CA LEU A 37 -19.14 14.03 16.69
C LEU A 37 -18.24 15.16 17.20
N ALA A 38 -18.47 16.40 16.76
CA ALA A 38 -17.71 17.56 17.22
C ALA A 38 -17.94 17.87 18.70
N GLU A 39 -19.16 17.65 19.20
CA GLU A 39 -19.52 17.81 20.62
C GLU A 39 -18.93 16.68 21.47
N ASP A 40 -19.06 15.43 21.02
CA ASP A 40 -18.65 14.24 21.77
C ASP A 40 -17.12 14.04 21.80
N VAL A 41 -16.44 14.28 20.68
CA VAL A 41 -14.99 14.05 20.52
C VAL A 41 -14.18 15.32 20.78
N GLY A 42 -14.74 16.49 20.49
CA GLY A 42 -14.01 17.76 20.45
C GLY A 42 -13.26 17.97 19.15
N THR A 43 -12.93 19.23 18.85
CA THR A 43 -12.28 19.63 17.60
C THR A 43 -10.83 20.12 17.82
N PRO A 44 -9.90 19.87 16.87
CA PRO A 44 -10.08 19.17 15.60
C PRO A 44 -10.08 17.63 15.74
N PHE A 45 -10.82 16.94 14.86
CA PHE A 45 -10.77 15.48 14.73
C PHE A 45 -10.76 15.06 13.26
N TYR A 46 -10.23 13.86 13.00
CA TYR A 46 -10.38 13.18 11.72
C TYR A 46 -11.56 12.21 11.78
N CYS A 47 -12.40 12.21 10.75
CA CYS A 47 -13.53 11.30 10.59
C CYS A 47 -13.35 10.47 9.32
N TYR A 48 -13.40 9.15 9.46
CA TYR A 48 -13.29 8.22 8.33
C TYR A 48 -14.60 7.45 8.21
N SER A 49 -15.05 7.25 6.96
CA SER A 49 -16.22 6.43 6.67
C SER A 49 -15.79 5.00 6.33
N SER A 50 -16.28 4.03 7.10
CA SER A 50 -16.08 2.62 6.84
C SER A 50 -16.77 2.17 5.54
N ILE A 51 -17.96 2.70 5.26
CA ILE A 51 -18.71 2.44 4.02
C ILE A 51 -17.90 2.91 2.81
N ALA A 52 -17.31 4.10 2.87
CA ALA A 52 -16.45 4.62 1.80
C ALA A 52 -15.25 3.71 1.54
N MET A 53 -14.54 3.32 2.60
CA MET A 53 -13.34 2.49 2.50
C MET A 53 -13.67 1.11 1.93
N ASN A 54 -14.70 0.45 2.46
CA ASN A 54 -15.16 -0.86 1.99
C ASN A 54 -15.57 -0.80 0.51
N ARG A 55 -16.38 0.19 0.12
CA ARG A 55 -16.80 0.35 -1.28
C ARG A 55 -15.63 0.57 -2.22
N GLN A 56 -14.68 1.43 -1.84
CA GLN A 56 -13.53 1.73 -2.68
C GLN A 56 -12.64 0.50 -2.86
N PHE A 57 -12.38 -0.23 -1.77
CA PHE A 57 -11.64 -1.49 -1.84
C PHE A 57 -12.34 -2.51 -2.73
N GLN A 58 -13.64 -2.73 -2.54
CA GLN A 58 -14.43 -3.68 -3.34
C GLN A 58 -14.44 -3.30 -4.82
N THR A 59 -14.60 -2.02 -5.14
CA THR A 59 -14.62 -1.52 -6.52
C THR A 59 -13.26 -1.72 -7.18
N PHE A 60 -12.17 -1.37 -6.50
CA PHE A 60 -10.81 -1.58 -6.99
C PHE A 60 -10.51 -3.07 -7.17
N SER A 61 -10.82 -3.90 -6.16
CA SER A 61 -10.60 -5.34 -6.19
C SER A 61 -11.38 -6.02 -7.31
N ALA A 62 -12.65 -5.65 -7.52
CA ALA A 62 -13.46 -6.18 -8.61
C ALA A 62 -12.87 -5.81 -9.99
N ALA A 63 -12.43 -4.56 -10.16
CA ALA A 63 -11.84 -4.09 -11.41
C ALA A 63 -10.56 -4.89 -11.74
N VAL A 64 -9.62 -5.02 -10.80
CA VAL A 64 -8.37 -5.76 -11.06
C VAL A 64 -8.61 -7.27 -11.25
N ASN A 65 -9.53 -7.87 -10.50
CA ASN A 65 -9.90 -9.28 -10.65
C ASN A 65 -10.56 -9.57 -12.01
N SER A 66 -11.25 -8.58 -12.59
CA SER A 66 -11.82 -8.72 -13.94
C SER A 66 -10.79 -8.60 -15.06
N ALA A 67 -9.67 -7.93 -14.80
CA ALA A 67 -8.64 -7.62 -15.79
C ALA A 67 -7.45 -8.59 -15.79
N LEU A 68 -7.16 -9.24 -14.66
CA LEU A 68 -5.97 -10.07 -14.46
C LEU A 68 -6.35 -11.50 -14.05
N SER A 69 -5.63 -12.47 -14.61
CA SER A 69 -5.74 -13.89 -14.25
C SER A 69 -4.35 -14.49 -14.08
N PRO A 70 -4.03 -15.15 -12.94
CA PRO A 70 -4.92 -15.38 -11.79
C PRO A 70 -5.29 -14.08 -11.04
N ALA A 71 -6.29 -14.17 -10.16
CA ALA A 71 -6.75 -13.02 -9.38
C ALA A 71 -5.58 -12.44 -8.54
N PRO A 72 -5.29 -11.13 -8.67
CA PRO A 72 -4.18 -10.52 -7.96
C PRO A 72 -4.48 -10.32 -6.48
N LEU A 73 -3.44 -10.30 -5.65
CA LEU A 73 -3.54 -9.83 -4.28
C LEU A 73 -3.55 -8.29 -4.26
N VAL A 74 -4.59 -7.70 -3.67
CA VAL A 74 -4.67 -6.25 -3.45
C VAL A 74 -4.07 -5.91 -2.10
N CYS A 75 -2.88 -5.30 -2.11
CA CYS A 75 -2.20 -4.82 -0.91
C CYS A 75 -2.46 -3.32 -0.68
N PHE A 76 -3.03 -2.97 0.47
CA PHE A 76 -3.21 -1.57 0.86
C PHE A 76 -1.88 -0.98 1.34
N ALA A 77 -1.49 0.17 0.78
CA ALA A 77 -0.28 0.88 1.21
C ALA A 77 -0.48 1.50 2.59
N VAL A 78 0.06 0.85 3.63
CA VAL A 78 -0.19 1.18 5.04
C VAL A 78 0.22 2.62 5.37
N LYS A 79 1.30 3.11 4.78
CA LYS A 79 1.77 4.50 4.91
C LYS A 79 0.74 5.59 4.57
N SER A 80 -0.30 5.25 3.79
CA SER A 80 -1.34 6.21 3.42
C SER A 80 -2.28 6.55 4.59
N ASN A 81 -2.60 5.57 5.42
CA ASN A 81 -3.32 5.73 6.67
C ASN A 81 -3.15 4.47 7.53
N SER A 82 -2.25 4.52 8.50
CA SER A 82 -1.90 3.38 9.37
C SER A 82 -2.71 3.35 10.67
N ASN A 83 -3.84 4.05 10.72
CA ASN A 83 -4.79 3.95 11.83
C ASN A 83 -5.28 2.50 11.96
N GLN A 84 -5.28 1.98 13.19
CA GLN A 84 -5.57 0.58 13.47
C GLN A 84 -6.96 0.15 12.97
N ALA A 85 -7.99 0.97 13.21
CA ALA A 85 -9.36 0.68 12.78
C ALA A 85 -9.51 0.71 11.24
N VAL A 86 -8.73 1.54 10.55
CA VAL A 86 -8.70 1.57 9.08
C VAL A 86 -8.13 0.27 8.54
N LEU A 87 -7.01 -0.20 9.10
CA LEU A 87 -6.40 -1.46 8.70
C LEU A 87 -7.32 -2.65 8.98
N GLU A 88 -7.97 -2.70 10.15
CA GLU A 88 -8.94 -3.75 10.50
C GLU A 88 -10.15 -3.75 9.56
N THR A 89 -10.65 -2.57 9.19
CA THR A 89 -11.76 -2.44 8.23
C THR A 89 -11.40 -3.05 6.88
N LEU A 90 -10.19 -2.76 6.36
CA LEU A 90 -9.73 -3.30 5.09
C LEU A 90 -9.34 -4.79 5.19
N ALA A 91 -8.77 -5.22 6.31
CA ALA A 91 -8.45 -6.62 6.59
C ALA A 91 -9.72 -7.49 6.55
N ALA A 92 -10.83 -7.00 7.11
CA ALA A 92 -12.13 -7.67 7.07
C ALA A 92 -12.69 -7.84 5.64
N GLN A 93 -12.27 -6.99 4.69
CA GLN A 93 -12.57 -7.17 3.25
C GLN A 93 -11.60 -8.11 2.54
N GLY A 94 -10.58 -8.61 3.24
CA GLY A 94 -9.57 -9.51 2.70
C GLY A 94 -8.39 -8.81 2.03
N ALA A 95 -8.18 -7.51 2.28
CA ALA A 95 -7.01 -6.77 1.82
C ALA A 95 -5.70 -7.40 2.34
N GLY A 96 -4.65 -7.31 1.52
CA GLY A 96 -3.27 -7.43 1.98
C GLY A 96 -2.71 -6.10 2.47
N ALA A 97 -1.44 -6.08 2.86
CA ALA A 97 -0.73 -4.88 3.26
C ALA A 97 0.57 -4.72 2.47
N ASP A 98 0.81 -3.52 1.95
CA ASP A 98 2.13 -3.08 1.51
C ASP A 98 2.71 -2.21 2.63
N VAL A 99 3.70 -2.76 3.33
CA VAL A 99 4.37 -2.13 4.48
C VAL A 99 5.74 -1.62 4.07
N VAL A 100 6.18 -0.50 4.66
CA VAL A 100 7.49 0.10 4.39
C VAL A 100 8.41 0.17 5.60
N SER A 101 8.01 -0.44 6.72
CA SER A 101 8.83 -0.53 7.94
C SER A 101 8.36 -1.66 8.85
N GLY A 102 9.20 -2.06 9.80
CA GLY A 102 8.83 -2.99 10.86
C GLY A 102 7.65 -2.50 11.72
N GLY A 103 7.52 -1.18 11.91
CA GLY A 103 6.38 -0.60 12.63
C GLY A 103 5.05 -0.78 11.88
N GLU A 104 5.07 -0.68 10.56
CA GLU A 104 3.90 -0.96 9.73
C GLU A 104 3.59 -2.44 9.64
N LEU A 105 4.60 -3.32 9.60
CA LEU A 105 4.44 -4.76 9.72
C LEU A 105 3.70 -5.14 11.00
N VAL A 106 4.14 -4.61 12.15
CA VAL A 106 3.48 -4.84 13.44
C VAL A 106 2.02 -4.39 13.43
N ARG A 107 1.72 -3.21 12.85
CA ARG A 107 0.34 -2.72 12.72
C ARG A 107 -0.53 -3.60 11.82
N ALA A 108 0.00 -4.02 10.68
CA ALA A 108 -0.71 -4.89 9.74
C ALA A 108 -1.06 -6.23 10.39
N LEU A 109 -0.11 -6.85 11.07
CA LEU A 109 -0.32 -8.10 11.81
C LEU A 109 -1.34 -7.92 12.95
N ALA A 110 -1.23 -6.83 13.72
CA ALA A 110 -2.17 -6.52 14.80
C ALA A 110 -3.60 -6.27 14.28
N ALA A 111 -3.75 -5.78 13.04
CA ALA A 111 -5.04 -5.59 12.38
C ALA A 111 -5.67 -6.89 11.85
N GLY A 112 -4.99 -8.04 12.03
CA GLY A 112 -5.45 -9.34 11.55
C GLY A 112 -5.20 -9.58 10.07
N ILE A 113 -4.35 -8.78 9.41
CA ILE A 113 -3.91 -9.06 8.04
C ILE A 113 -3.00 -10.29 8.11
N ARG A 114 -3.38 -11.34 7.36
CA ARG A 114 -2.63 -12.60 7.35
C ARG A 114 -1.23 -12.38 6.77
N PRO A 115 -0.16 -12.93 7.35
CA PRO A 115 1.22 -12.70 6.89
C PRO A 115 1.41 -12.99 5.40
N GLU A 116 0.80 -14.06 4.88
CA GLU A 116 0.88 -14.45 3.47
C GLU A 116 0.19 -13.45 2.51
N LYS A 117 -0.40 -12.37 3.03
CA LYS A 117 -0.94 -11.24 2.28
C LYS A 117 -0.18 -9.93 2.51
N ILE A 118 0.98 -9.97 3.17
CA ILE A 118 1.81 -8.80 3.46
C ILE A 118 3.02 -8.78 2.53
N VAL A 119 3.26 -7.66 1.86
CA VAL A 119 4.49 -7.39 1.10
C VAL A 119 5.27 -6.27 1.77
N PHE A 120 6.60 -6.39 1.83
CA PHE A 120 7.46 -5.40 2.47
C PHE A 120 8.28 -4.64 1.42
N SER A 121 7.92 -3.38 1.19
CA SER A 121 8.58 -2.44 0.28
C SER A 121 9.47 -1.42 1.00
N GLY A 122 10.07 -0.50 0.24
CA GLY A 122 10.80 0.65 0.78
C GLY A 122 12.31 0.45 0.78
N VAL A 123 13.04 1.55 0.55
CA VAL A 123 14.50 1.57 0.56
C VAL A 123 15.03 1.62 1.99
N GLY A 124 16.12 0.92 2.26
CA GLY A 124 16.82 0.99 3.55
C GLY A 124 16.19 0.13 4.65
N LYS A 125 15.60 -1.02 4.30
CA LYS A 125 15.22 -2.03 5.29
C LYS A 125 16.45 -2.46 6.08
N THR A 126 16.29 -2.59 7.39
CA THR A 126 17.37 -3.05 8.28
C THR A 126 17.39 -4.57 8.39
N GLU A 127 18.52 -5.18 8.78
CA GLU A 127 18.58 -6.63 9.05
C GLU A 127 17.52 -7.08 10.07
N ALA A 128 17.27 -6.27 11.10
CA ALA A 128 16.26 -6.58 12.12
C ALA A 128 14.83 -6.58 11.54
N GLU A 129 14.55 -5.68 10.60
CA GLU A 129 13.27 -5.66 9.89
C GLU A 129 13.12 -6.84 8.93
N MET A 130 14.20 -7.24 8.24
CA MET A 130 14.22 -8.42 7.38
C MET A 130 14.01 -9.71 8.18
N GLU A 131 14.69 -9.85 9.33
CA GLU A 131 14.53 -10.97 10.25
C GLU A 131 13.08 -11.08 10.74
N ALA A 132 12.51 -9.98 11.24
CA ALA A 132 11.10 -9.95 11.67
C ALA A 132 10.12 -10.29 10.54
N ALA A 133 10.39 -9.86 9.31
CA ALA A 133 9.57 -10.16 8.15
C ALA A 133 9.61 -11.66 7.77
N LEU A 134 10.80 -12.26 7.78
CA LEU A 134 11.00 -13.68 7.49
C LEU A 134 10.39 -14.57 8.57
N GLU A 135 10.60 -14.24 9.84
CA GLU A 135 10.00 -14.96 10.98
C GLU A 135 8.47 -14.86 10.97
N SER A 136 7.92 -13.73 10.53
CA SER A 136 6.47 -13.54 10.38
C SER A 136 5.88 -14.36 9.23
N GLY A 137 6.70 -14.84 8.29
CA GLY A 137 6.25 -15.57 7.11
C GLY A 137 5.44 -14.71 6.15
N ILE A 138 5.89 -13.48 5.89
CA ILE A 138 5.19 -12.58 4.96
C ILE A 138 5.24 -13.09 3.51
N ASN A 139 4.38 -12.56 2.64
CA ASN A 139 4.27 -12.99 1.25
C ASN A 139 5.56 -12.76 0.44
N GLN A 140 6.12 -11.57 0.52
CA GLN A 140 7.22 -11.14 -0.35
C GLN A 140 7.96 -9.93 0.24
N ILE A 141 9.28 -9.88 0.05
CA ILE A 141 10.09 -8.67 0.26
C ILE A 141 10.40 -8.05 -1.10
N ASN A 142 9.97 -6.79 -1.29
CA ASN A 142 10.27 -6.02 -2.49
C ASN A 142 11.65 -5.37 -2.33
N VAL A 143 12.65 -5.96 -2.97
CA VAL A 143 14.05 -5.54 -2.90
C VAL A 143 14.30 -4.40 -3.89
N GLU A 144 14.98 -3.36 -3.42
CA GLU A 144 15.20 -2.11 -4.15
C GLU A 144 16.62 -1.97 -4.69
N SER A 145 17.60 -2.74 -4.19
CA SER A 145 18.99 -2.69 -4.63
C SER A 145 19.71 -4.03 -4.52
N VAL A 146 20.86 -4.15 -5.18
CA VAL A 146 21.71 -5.36 -5.12
C VAL A 146 22.30 -5.55 -3.72
N GLU A 147 22.66 -4.47 -3.03
CA GLU A 147 23.18 -4.50 -1.67
C GLU A 147 22.12 -4.99 -0.68
N GLU A 148 20.87 -4.56 -0.87
CA GLU A 148 19.74 -5.06 -0.08
C GLU A 148 19.51 -6.55 -0.33
N LEU A 149 19.60 -7.01 -1.58
CA LEU A 149 19.49 -8.43 -1.93
C LEU A 149 20.54 -9.29 -1.21
N VAL A 150 21.80 -8.83 -1.22
CA VAL A 150 22.92 -9.51 -0.54
C VAL A 150 22.73 -9.54 0.97
N MET A 151 22.25 -8.44 1.56
CA MET A 151 21.94 -8.39 2.98
C MET A 151 20.83 -9.39 3.34
N LEU A 152 19.76 -9.41 2.54
CA LEU A 152 18.63 -10.32 2.75
C LEU A 152 19.04 -11.79 2.64
N ASP A 153 19.87 -12.14 1.65
CA ASP A 153 20.42 -13.48 1.49
C ASP A 153 21.19 -13.94 2.76
N GLY A 154 22.03 -13.06 3.30
CA GLY A 154 22.78 -13.32 4.54
C GLY A 154 21.87 -13.52 5.75
N VAL A 155 20.82 -12.70 5.89
CA VAL A 155 19.83 -12.84 6.98
C VAL A 155 19.03 -14.14 6.82
N ALA A 156 18.51 -14.42 5.63
CA ALA A 156 17.71 -15.61 5.36
C ALA A 156 18.51 -16.90 5.58
N THR A 157 19.75 -16.96 5.08
CA THR A 157 20.67 -18.08 5.30
C THR A 157 20.95 -18.30 6.78
N ARG A 158 21.21 -17.24 7.54
CA ARG A 158 21.44 -17.31 9.00
C ARG A 158 20.23 -17.89 9.75
N LEU A 159 19.02 -17.58 9.29
CA LEU A 159 17.77 -18.07 9.87
C LEU A 159 17.35 -19.46 9.34
N ASN A 160 18.07 -20.03 8.37
CA ASN A 160 17.65 -21.22 7.61
C ASN A 160 16.29 -21.05 6.91
N HIS A 161 16.02 -19.85 6.40
CA HIS A 161 14.86 -19.52 5.57
C HIS A 161 15.28 -19.30 4.12
N ARG A 162 14.29 -19.35 3.21
CA ARG A 162 14.40 -18.77 1.88
C ARG A 162 13.44 -17.59 1.78
N ALA A 163 13.96 -16.43 1.40
CA ALA A 163 13.21 -15.18 1.35
C ALA A 163 12.52 -15.05 -0.01
N PRO A 164 11.17 -15.02 -0.07
CA PRO A 164 10.46 -14.73 -1.31
C PRO A 164 10.69 -13.26 -1.71
N VAL A 165 11.28 -13.01 -2.87
CA VAL A 165 11.62 -11.65 -3.30
C VAL A 165 10.90 -11.20 -4.57
N GLY A 166 10.62 -9.90 -4.62
CA GLY A 166 10.33 -9.20 -5.87
C GLY A 166 11.36 -8.10 -6.09
N LEU A 167 11.97 -8.02 -7.27
CA LEU A 167 12.87 -6.92 -7.59
C LEU A 167 12.07 -5.72 -8.10
N ARG A 168 12.22 -4.56 -7.45
CA ARG A 168 11.62 -3.32 -7.96
C ARG A 168 12.46 -2.80 -9.11
N VAL A 169 11.92 -2.91 -10.33
CA VAL A 169 12.60 -2.45 -11.54
C VAL A 169 12.07 -1.08 -11.96
N ASN A 170 12.97 -0.14 -12.26
CA ASN A 170 12.63 1.16 -12.80
C ASN A 170 12.14 0.99 -14.25
N PRO A 171 10.89 1.37 -14.58
CA PRO A 171 10.37 1.21 -15.93
C PRO A 171 11.11 2.16 -16.89
N ASP A 172 11.53 1.66 -18.05
CA ASP A 172 12.07 2.48 -19.14
C ASP A 172 10.94 3.16 -19.92
N VAL A 173 10.18 3.97 -19.20
CA VAL A 173 9.03 4.68 -19.74
C VAL A 173 9.25 6.15 -19.49
N ASP A 174 9.47 6.89 -20.58
CA ASP A 174 9.27 8.33 -20.59
C ASP A 174 7.78 8.56 -20.34
N ALA A 175 7.38 8.71 -19.08
CA ALA A 175 6.02 9.08 -18.72
C ALA A 175 5.77 10.41 -19.41
N GLY A 176 5.03 10.41 -20.51
CA GLY A 176 4.90 11.46 -21.53
C GLY A 176 4.32 12.80 -21.07
N THR A 177 4.73 13.28 -19.91
CA THR A 177 4.38 14.54 -19.27
C THR A 177 5.66 15.15 -18.70
N HIS A 178 6.17 16.13 -19.45
CA HIS A 178 7.21 17.11 -19.09
C HIS A 178 8.69 16.68 -19.19
N GLU A 179 9.43 17.39 -20.04
CA GLU A 179 10.90 17.38 -20.23
C GLU A 179 11.73 17.51 -18.92
N LYS A 180 11.10 17.82 -17.78
CA LYS A 180 11.75 17.94 -16.47
C LYS A 180 11.96 16.60 -15.74
N ILE A 181 11.39 15.49 -16.21
CA ILE A 181 11.67 14.14 -15.66
C ILE A 181 12.90 13.51 -16.32
N SER A 182 13.35 14.03 -17.47
CA SER A 182 14.47 13.45 -18.24
C SER A 182 15.86 13.74 -17.65
N THR A 183 16.00 14.76 -16.80
CA THR A 183 17.27 15.06 -16.08
C THR A 183 17.45 14.25 -14.79
N GLY A 184 16.52 13.35 -14.43
CA GLY A 184 16.64 12.46 -13.27
C GLY A 184 17.11 11.04 -13.58
N LYS A 185 17.55 10.78 -14.83
CA LYS A 185 17.77 9.44 -15.41
C LYS A 185 19.01 8.66 -14.91
N ALA A 186 19.62 9.01 -13.77
CA ALA A 186 20.72 8.24 -13.19
C ALA A 186 20.88 8.31 -11.66
N GLU A 187 20.05 9.11 -10.95
CA GLU A 187 20.24 9.37 -9.50
C GLU A 187 19.00 9.04 -8.66
N ASN A 188 18.08 8.21 -9.18
CA ASN A 188 16.94 7.80 -8.38
C ASN A 188 17.38 6.70 -7.40
N LYS A 189 17.34 6.98 -6.11
CA LYS A 189 17.73 6.05 -5.03
C LYS A 189 16.85 4.79 -4.90
N PHE A 190 15.98 4.56 -5.86
CA PHE A 190 14.89 3.60 -5.83
C PHE A 190 15.01 2.65 -7.01
N GLY A 191 14.84 1.36 -6.74
CA GLY A 191 14.80 0.30 -7.73
C GLY A 191 16.10 0.04 -8.49
N ILE A 192 16.05 -1.03 -9.29
CA ILE A 192 17.11 -1.48 -10.19
C ILE A 192 16.78 -1.00 -11.61
N ASP A 193 17.76 -0.47 -12.32
CA ASP A 193 17.57 -0.04 -13.70
C ASP A 193 17.21 -1.22 -14.61
N LEU A 194 16.24 -1.03 -15.51
CA LEU A 194 15.73 -2.08 -16.40
C LEU A 194 16.83 -2.87 -17.15
N PRO A 195 17.90 -2.25 -17.68
CA PRO A 195 18.97 -2.98 -18.36
C PRO A 195 19.72 -3.98 -17.46
N HIS A 196 19.79 -3.72 -16.15
CA HIS A 196 20.47 -4.57 -15.17
C HIS A 196 19.54 -5.60 -14.52
N ALA A 197 18.22 -5.47 -14.69
CA ALA A 197 17.25 -6.31 -13.98
C ALA A 197 17.46 -7.81 -14.24
N ALA A 198 17.72 -8.20 -15.50
CA ALA A 198 17.95 -9.60 -15.85
C ALA A 198 19.19 -10.19 -15.14
N ASP A 199 20.28 -9.43 -15.06
CA ASP A 199 21.51 -9.86 -14.41
C ASP A 199 21.31 -10.00 -12.89
N VAL A 200 20.55 -9.08 -12.27
CA VAL A 200 20.25 -9.18 -10.84
C VAL A 200 19.32 -10.36 -10.54
N TYR A 201 18.33 -10.66 -11.40
CA TYR A 201 17.52 -11.87 -11.27
C TYR A 201 18.36 -13.15 -11.40
N ALA A 202 19.28 -13.21 -12.37
CA ALA A 202 20.18 -14.35 -12.53
C ALA A 202 21.04 -14.57 -11.28
N ARG A 203 21.58 -13.48 -10.70
CA ARG A 203 22.33 -13.54 -9.44
C ARG A 203 21.46 -13.98 -8.26
N ALA A 204 20.23 -13.48 -8.15
CA ALA A 204 19.29 -13.87 -7.10
C ALA A 204 19.00 -15.38 -7.13
N ALA A 205 18.88 -15.96 -8.33
CA ALA A 205 18.61 -17.38 -8.51
C ALA A 205 19.78 -18.30 -8.08
N GLU A 206 21.00 -17.76 -7.94
CA GLU A 206 22.19 -18.47 -7.47
C GLU A 206 22.42 -18.33 -5.95
N MET A 207 21.60 -17.53 -5.25
CA MET A 207 21.71 -17.28 -3.82
C MET A 207 20.93 -18.33 -3.00
N ASP A 208 21.57 -18.86 -1.95
CA ASP A 208 20.99 -19.94 -1.14
C ASP A 208 19.76 -19.48 -0.34
N GLY A 209 19.77 -18.25 0.16
CA GLY A 209 18.74 -17.66 1.02
C GLY A 209 17.61 -16.95 0.28
N ILE A 210 17.61 -16.93 -1.05
CA ILE A 210 16.62 -16.20 -1.86
C ILE A 210 15.73 -17.15 -2.64
N GLU A 211 14.42 -16.85 -2.72
CA GLU A 211 13.39 -17.56 -3.50
C GLU A 211 12.65 -16.62 -4.47
#